data_AF-A0A0R3PM23-F1
#
_entry.id   AF-A0A0R3PM23-F1
#
_cell.length_a   1.000
_cell.length_b   1.000
_cell.length_c   1.000
_cell.angle_alpha   90.00
_cell.angle_beta   90.00
_cell.angle_gamma   90.00
#
_symmetry.space_group_name_H-M   'P 1'
#
loop_
_entity.id
_entity.type
_entity.pdbx_description
1 polymer ?
#
loop_
_entity_poly.entity_id
_entity_poly.type
_entity_poly.pdbx_seq_one_letter_code
_entity_poly.pdbx_strand_id
1 'polypeptide(L)'
;MKDQSSKITKRRPSPETLEVLRKRGIARAAEYRELTSDLAKQCRQAIKDLRERIAVVMAEAAVGGKSIRKAHGSFANYRTKMIALRRPEGTVTVSKKAMEKIIHECYSDLFDSLSTFRHMK
;
A
#
# COMPACT_ATOMS: atom_id res chain seq x y z
N MET A 1 41.45 -7.06 63.38
CA MET A 1 40.58 -6.38 62.40
C MET A 1 39.16 -6.91 62.64
N LYS A 2 38.19 -6.05 63.00
CA LYS A 2 36.82 -6.46 63.36
C LYS A 2 35.86 -5.80 62.39
N ASP A 3 35.32 -6.58 61.46
CA ASP A 3 34.28 -6.15 60.53
C ASP A 3 32.96 -5.97 61.29
N GLN A 4 32.48 -4.73 61.34
CA GLN A 4 31.10 -4.43 61.73
C GLN A 4 30.19 -4.70 60.54
N SER A 5 29.63 -5.91 60.49
CA SER A 5 28.51 -6.20 59.59
C SER A 5 27.31 -5.34 60.02
N SER A 6 27.00 -4.30 59.25
CA SER A 6 25.87 -3.42 59.48
C SER A 6 24.56 -4.20 59.23
N LYS A 7 23.90 -4.61 60.31
CA LYS A 7 22.55 -5.19 60.23
C LYS A 7 21.59 -4.10 59.76
N ILE A 8 21.26 -4.10 58.47
CA ILE A 8 20.21 -3.24 57.92
C ILE A 8 18.87 -3.75 58.44
N THR A 9 18.43 -3.18 59.54
CA THR A 9 17.08 -3.37 60.08
C THR A 9 16.09 -2.74 59.10
N LYS A 10 15.34 -3.55 58.35
CA LYS A 10 14.26 -3.07 57.46
C LYS A 10 13.14 -2.44 58.29
N ARG A 11 13.28 -1.14 58.60
CA ARG A 11 12.28 -0.34 59.31
C ARG A 11 11.08 -0.12 58.39
N ARG A 12 9.86 -0.30 58.92
CA ARG A 12 8.63 0.01 58.17
C ARG A 12 8.56 1.52 57.89
N PRO A 13 8.11 1.96 56.70
CA PRO A 13 8.01 3.38 56.37
C PRO A 13 7.03 4.09 57.30
N SER A 14 7.27 5.37 57.60
CA SER A 14 6.35 6.17 58.41
C SER A 14 5.00 6.36 57.70
N PRO A 15 3.90 6.62 58.44
CA PRO A 15 2.58 6.86 57.86
C PRO A 15 2.57 7.97 56.79
N GLU A 16 3.29 9.08 57.02
CA GLU A 16 3.39 10.18 56.05
C GLU A 16 4.11 9.76 54.76
N THR A 17 5.17 8.95 54.87
CA THR A 17 5.90 8.42 53.71
C THR A 17 5.01 7.50 52.86
N LEU A 18 4.15 6.71 53.51
CA LEU A 18 3.16 5.86 52.84
C LEU A 18 2.11 6.66 52.09
N GLU A 19 1.62 7.77 52.66
CA GLU A 19 0.66 8.64 51.97
C GLU A 19 1.24 9.28 50.71
N VAL A 20 2.50 9.73 50.77
CA VAL A 20 3.20 10.30 49.61
C VAL A 20 3.34 9.26 48.49
N LEU A 21 3.71 8.02 48.82
CA LEU A 21 3.80 6.92 47.85
C LEU A 21 2.43 6.60 47.22
N ARG A 22 1.35 6.65 48.00
CA ARG A 22 -0.02 6.43 47.51
C ARG A 22 -0.43 7.51 46.51
N LYS A 23 -0.21 8.79 46.85
CA LYS A 23 -0.49 9.94 45.95
C LYS A 23 0.33 9.84 44.66
N ARG A 24 1.61 9.49 44.75
CA ARG A 24 2.49 9.26 43.60
C ARG A 24 2.04 8.08 42.73
N GLY A 25 1.50 7.02 43.34
CA GLY A 25 0.91 5.89 42.61
C GLY A 25 -0.29 6.31 41.77
N ILE A 26 -1.18 7.11 42.34
CA ILE A 26 -2.37 7.63 41.67
C ILE A 26 -1.98 8.56 40.51
N ALA A 27 -1.05 9.48 40.74
CA ALA A 27 -0.57 10.40 39.71
C ALA A 27 0.02 9.64 38.50
N ARG A 28 0.88 8.65 38.74
CA ARG A 28 1.44 7.80 37.67
C ARG A 28 0.38 6.98 36.94
N ALA A 29 -0.62 6.48 37.66
CA ALA A 29 -1.70 5.71 37.05
C ALA A 29 -2.60 6.58 36.15
N ALA A 30 -2.83 7.84 36.53
CA ALA A 30 -3.56 8.80 35.71
C ALA A 30 -2.77 9.14 34.43
N GLU A 31 -1.49 9.48 34.56
CA GLU A 31 -0.59 9.74 33.42
C GLU A 31 -0.53 8.55 32.45
N TYR A 32 -0.37 7.32 32.97
CA TYR A 32 -0.36 6.12 32.15
C TYR A 32 -1.68 5.90 31.39
N ARG A 33 -2.82 6.22 32.00
CA ARG A 33 -4.14 6.13 31.34
C ARG A 33 -4.26 7.13 30.20
N GLU A 34 -3.78 8.36 30.39
CA GLU A 34 -3.77 9.40 29.35
C GLU A 34 -2.87 8.98 28.18
N LEU A 35 -1.63 8.57 28.47
CA LEU A 35 -0.69 8.07 27.46
C LEU A 35 -1.26 6.88 26.66
N THR A 36 -1.92 5.94 27.34
CA THR A 36 -2.54 4.78 26.69
C THR A 36 -3.72 5.19 25.80
N SER A 37 -4.51 6.17 26.23
CA SER A 37 -5.62 6.72 25.44
C SER A 37 -5.11 7.40 24.17
N ASP A 38 -4.05 8.19 24.29
CA ASP A 38 -3.45 8.89 23.16
C ASP A 38 -2.78 7.93 22.18
N LEU A 39 -2.08 6.91 22.68
CA LEU A 39 -1.56 5.84 21.84
C LEU A 39 -2.69 5.11 21.11
N ALA A 40 -3.81 4.80 21.79
CA ALA A 40 -4.96 4.17 21.15
C ALA A 40 -5.57 5.03 20.04
N LYS A 41 -5.61 6.36 20.21
CA LYS A 41 -6.06 7.30 19.16
C LYS A 41 -5.08 7.27 17.97
N GLN A 42 -3.77 7.32 18.24
CA GLN A 42 -2.74 7.25 17.21
C GLN A 42 -2.81 5.94 16.42
N CYS A 43 -2.97 4.79 17.10
CA CYS A 43 -3.13 3.50 16.44
C CYS A 43 -4.36 3.46 15.54
N ARG A 44 -5.51 3.99 15.99
CA ARG A 44 -6.73 4.07 15.16
C ARG A 44 -6.50 4.93 13.90
N GLN A 45 -5.80 6.06 14.05
CA GLN A 45 -5.50 6.93 12.92
C GLN A 45 -4.52 6.28 11.94
N ALA A 46 -3.47 5.61 12.44
CA ALA A 46 -2.50 4.90 11.61
C ALA A 46 -3.15 3.74 10.83
N ILE A 47 -4.06 3.00 11.46
CA ILE A 47 -4.84 1.94 10.78
C ILE A 47 -5.71 2.54 9.68
N LYS A 48 -6.35 3.68 9.94
CA LYS A 48 -7.18 4.37 8.93
C LYS A 48 -6.35 4.82 7.72
N ASP A 49 -5.24 5.51 7.97
CA ASP A 49 -4.30 5.95 6.93
C ASP A 49 -3.75 4.76 6.11
N LEU A 50 -3.37 3.67 6.78
CA LEU A 50 -2.92 2.46 6.09
C LEU A 50 -4.00 1.88 5.16
N ARG A 51 -5.26 1.84 5.61
CA ARG A 51 -6.38 1.36 4.78
C ARG A 51 -6.63 2.25 3.57
N GLU A 52 -6.53 3.57 3.73
CA GLU A 52 -6.66 4.53 2.63
C GLU A 52 -5.53 4.33 1.61
N ARG A 53 -4.28 4.19 2.06
CA ARG A 53 -3.14 3.89 1.19
C ARG A 53 -3.29 2.57 0.44
N ILE A 54 -3.74 1.51 1.13
CA ILE A 54 -4.02 0.21 0.48
C ILE A 54 -5.12 0.36 -0.58
N ALA A 55 -6.17 1.13 -0.31
CA ALA A 55 -7.24 1.37 -1.28
C ALA A 55 -6.73 2.08 -2.54
N VAL A 56 -5.87 3.09 -2.39
CA VAL A 56 -5.22 3.78 -3.51
C VAL A 56 -4.38 2.81 -4.35
N VAL A 57 -3.50 2.04 -3.70
CA VAL A 57 -2.64 1.04 -4.38
C VAL A 57 -3.48 -0.02 -5.11
N MET A 58 -4.59 -0.47 -4.52
CA MET A 58 -5.50 -1.42 -5.17
C MET A 58 -6.19 -0.82 -6.39
N ALA A 59 -6.62 0.45 -6.32
CA ALA A 59 -7.25 1.14 -7.44
C ALA A 59 -6.27 1.30 -8.61
N GLU A 60 -5.04 1.72 -8.31
CA GLU A 60 -3.91 1.76 -9.24
C GLU A 60 -3.67 0.40 -9.90
N ALA A 61 -3.48 -0.66 -9.10
CA ALA A 61 -3.29 -2.01 -9.62
C ALA A 61 -4.45 -2.48 -10.52
N ALA A 62 -5.70 -2.12 -10.19
CA ALA A 62 -6.87 -2.44 -10.99
C ALA A 62 -6.89 -1.71 -12.34
N VAL A 63 -6.46 -0.45 -12.38
CA VAL A 63 -6.30 0.33 -13.63
C VAL A 63 -5.20 -0.30 -14.49
N GLY A 64 -4.04 -0.60 -13.91
CA GLY A 64 -2.94 -1.30 -14.60
C GLY A 64 -3.36 -2.66 -15.14
N GLY A 65 -4.13 -3.44 -14.37
CA GLY A 65 -4.66 -4.73 -14.81
C GLY A 65 -5.70 -4.62 -15.95
N LYS A 66 -6.51 -3.55 -15.98
CA LYS A 66 -7.45 -3.30 -17.09
C LYS A 66 -6.71 -2.91 -18.36
N SER A 67 -5.67 -2.08 -18.26
CA SER A 67 -4.89 -1.65 -19.42
C SER A 67 -4.04 -2.77 -20.02
N ILE A 68 -3.44 -3.63 -19.20
CA ILE A 68 -2.75 -4.85 -19.67
C ILE A 68 -3.73 -5.74 -20.46
N ARG A 69 -4.94 -5.97 -19.93
CA ARG A 69 -5.96 -6.76 -20.63
C ARG A 69 -6.38 -6.13 -21.96
N LYS A 70 -6.58 -4.81 -21.99
CA LYS A 70 -6.92 -4.08 -23.22
C LYS A 70 -5.81 -4.21 -24.29
N ALA A 71 -4.55 -4.02 -23.90
CA ALA A 71 -3.40 -4.18 -24.79
C ALA A 71 -3.28 -5.62 -25.34
N HIS A 72 -3.52 -6.62 -24.50
CA HIS A 72 -3.50 -8.03 -24.93
C HIS A 72 -4.64 -8.32 -25.92
N GLY A 73 -5.81 -7.72 -25.72
CA GLY A 73 -6.95 -7.79 -26.63
C GLY A 73 -6.70 -7.11 -27.98
N SER A 74 -6.09 -5.91 -27.99
CA SER A 74 -5.76 -5.21 -29.24
C SER A 74 -4.74 -5.98 -30.08
N PHE A 75 -3.76 -6.63 -29.44
CA PHE A 75 -2.82 -7.49 -30.14
C PHE A 75 -3.50 -8.70 -30.80
N ALA A 76 -4.42 -9.35 -30.07
CA ALA A 76 -5.22 -10.44 -30.63
C ALA A 76 -6.07 -9.97 -31.83
N ASN A 77 -6.70 -8.79 -31.72
CA ASN A 77 -7.48 -8.17 -32.79
C ASN A 77 -6.62 -7.85 -34.02
N TYR A 78 -5.43 -7.25 -33.82
CA TYR A 78 -4.46 -7.00 -34.88
C TYR A 78 -4.06 -8.30 -35.60
N ARG A 79 -3.73 -9.35 -34.84
CA ARG A 79 -3.38 -10.66 -35.40
C ARG A 79 -4.52 -11.24 -36.24
N THR A 80 -5.77 -11.16 -35.76
CA THR A 80 -6.95 -11.61 -36.50
C THR A 80 -7.14 -10.82 -37.80
N LYS A 81 -7.04 -9.48 -37.75
CA LYS A 81 -7.12 -8.62 -38.95
C LYS A 81 -6.01 -8.92 -39.95
N MET A 82 -4.80 -9.17 -39.48
CA MET A 82 -3.65 -9.55 -40.33
C MET A 82 -3.84 -10.91 -41.01
N ILE A 83 -4.43 -11.89 -40.30
CA ILE A 83 -4.75 -13.20 -40.87
C ILE A 83 -5.86 -13.09 -41.92
N ALA A 84 -6.92 -12.31 -41.65
CA ALA A 84 -8.02 -12.11 -42.58
C ALA A 84 -7.60 -11.46 -43.90
N LEU A 85 -6.53 -10.64 -43.87
CA LEU A 85 -5.92 -10.02 -45.04
C LEU A 85 -4.98 -10.95 -45.81
N ARG A 86 -4.61 -12.10 -45.26
CA ARG A 86 -3.66 -13.04 -45.87
C ARG A 86 -4.43 -14.03 -46.75
N ARG A 87 -4.01 -14.20 -48.01
CA ARG A 87 -4.52 -15.28 -48.87
C ARG A 87 -4.01 -16.66 -48.38
N PRO A 88 -4.74 -17.76 -48.62
CA PRO A 88 -4.29 -19.12 -48.32
C PRO A 88 -2.90 -19.43 -48.92
N GLU A 89 -2.61 -18.88 -50.10
CA GLU A 89 -1.32 -19.00 -50.81
C GLU A 89 -0.17 -18.19 -50.19
N GLY A 90 -0.40 -17.43 -49.10
CA GLY A 90 0.63 -16.68 -48.38
C GLY A 90 0.96 -15.29 -48.97
N THR A 91 0.50 -14.98 -50.18
CA THR A 91 0.69 -13.68 -50.83
C THR A 91 -0.24 -12.63 -50.23
N VAL A 92 0.31 -11.57 -49.61
CA VAL A 92 -0.47 -10.44 -49.09
C VAL A 92 -0.81 -9.50 -50.24
N THR A 93 -1.90 -9.79 -50.98
CA THR A 93 -2.41 -8.91 -52.04
C THR A 93 -3.30 -7.81 -51.47
N VAL A 94 -2.77 -7.03 -50.54
CA VAL A 94 -3.51 -5.96 -49.86
C VAL A 94 -2.78 -4.64 -50.08
N SER A 95 -3.55 -3.59 -50.37
CA SER A 95 -3.04 -2.23 -50.56
C SER A 95 -2.19 -1.79 -49.36
N LYS A 96 -1.02 -1.19 -49.63
CA LYS A 96 -0.13 -0.58 -48.61
C LYS A 96 -0.92 0.30 -47.63
N LYS A 97 -1.90 1.06 -48.14
CA LYS A 97 -2.78 1.96 -47.36
C LYS A 97 -3.67 1.21 -46.37
N ALA A 98 -4.15 0.01 -46.70
CA ALA A 98 -4.99 -0.78 -45.79
C ALA A 98 -4.15 -1.40 -44.67
N MET A 99 -2.93 -1.83 -44.97
CA MET A 99 -1.99 -2.32 -43.96
C MET A 99 -1.54 -1.20 -43.00
N GLU A 100 -1.22 -0.04 -43.54
CA GLU A 100 -0.85 1.16 -42.78
C GLU A 100 -1.96 1.58 -41.80
N LYS A 101 -3.23 1.54 -42.21
CA LYS A 101 -4.37 1.79 -41.32
C LYS A 101 -4.42 0.82 -40.14
N ILE A 102 -4.25 -0.48 -40.37
CA ILE A 102 -4.30 -1.50 -39.31
C ILE A 102 -3.12 -1.34 -38.34
N ILE A 103 -1.94 -0.97 -38.85
CA ILE A 103 -0.77 -0.69 -38.01
C ILE A 103 -1.05 0.53 -37.13
N HIS A 104 -1.56 1.63 -37.70
CA HIS A 104 -1.90 2.82 -36.94
C HIS A 104 -2.96 2.56 -35.86
N GLU A 105 -4.03 1.84 -36.20
CA GLU A 105 -5.07 1.44 -35.25
C GLU A 105 -4.48 0.63 -34.07
N CYS A 106 -3.59 -0.32 -34.36
CA CYS A 106 -2.89 -1.11 -33.34
C CYS A 106 -2.03 -0.23 -32.41
N TYR A 107 -1.26 0.71 -32.97
CA TYR A 107 -0.44 1.63 -32.18
C TYR A 107 -1.27 2.58 -31.32
N SER A 108 -2.40 3.09 -31.82
CA SER A 108 -3.30 3.93 -31.04
C SER A 108 -3.90 3.17 -29.86
N ASP A 109 -4.40 1.94 -30.08
CA ASP A 109 -4.98 1.11 -29.01
C ASP A 109 -3.94 0.75 -27.93
N LEU A 110 -2.70 0.47 -28.34
CA LEU A 110 -1.59 0.22 -27.42
C LEU A 110 -1.20 1.48 -26.65
N PHE A 111 -1.13 2.63 -27.31
CA PHE A 111 -0.80 3.90 -26.68
C PHE A 111 -1.85 4.31 -25.64
N ASP A 112 -3.14 4.16 -25.96
CA ASP A 112 -4.24 4.42 -25.03
C ASP A 112 -4.24 3.48 -23.82
N SER A 113 -3.73 2.26 -24.02
CA SER A 113 -3.58 1.31 -22.92
C SER A 113 -2.36 1.67 -22.06
N LEU A 114 -1.24 2.08 -22.66
CA LEU A 114 0.00 2.42 -21.94
C LEU A 114 -0.05 3.79 -21.25
N SER A 115 -0.81 4.74 -21.77
CA SER A 115 -0.97 6.07 -21.16
C SER A 115 -1.57 6.00 -19.75
N THR A 116 -2.51 5.07 -19.52
CA THR A 116 -3.06 4.80 -18.17
C THR A 116 -2.03 4.28 -17.17
N PHE A 117 -0.97 3.61 -17.64
CA PHE A 117 0.11 3.10 -16.80
C PHE A 117 1.12 4.21 -16.42
N ARG A 118 1.27 5.24 -17.27
CA ARG A 118 2.24 6.32 -17.09
C ARG A 118 1.82 7.37 -16.05
N HIS A 119 0.52 7.46 -15.77
CA HIS A 119 -0.04 8.38 -14.76
C HIS A 119 -0.14 7.78 -13.34
N MET A 120 0.31 6.53 -13.16
CA MET A 120 0.32 5.83 -11.87
C MET A 120 1.69 5.90 -11.15
N LYS A 121 2.51 6.93 -11.44
CA LYS A 121 3.89 7.03 -10.94
C LYS A 121 4.17 8.39 -10.32
#